data_AF-A0A7X7NY13-F1
#
_entry.id   AF-A0A7X7NY13-F1
#
_cell.length_a   1.000
_cell.length_b   1.000
_cell.length_c   1.000
_cell.angle_alpha   90.00
_cell.angle_beta   90.00
_cell.angle_gamma   90.00
#
_symmetry.space_group_name_H-M   'P 1'
#
loop_
_entity.id
_entity.type
_entity.pdbx_description
1 polymer ?
#
loop_
_entity_poly.entity_id
_entity_poly.type
_entity_poly.pdbx_seq_one_letter_code
_entity_poly.pdbx_strand_id
1 'polypeptide(L)'
;IKLAEEIGRERGIPLETSILFSRKGINPRKHGEITVHAIRGGGVIGVHEVMFMSENEKISVKHESINRNAFADCLIQVIHFINHHPPGFYTVEEALNLADFAEQDNVIDIV
;
A
#
# COMPACT_ATOMS: atom_id res chain seq x y z
N ILE A 1 6.71 -2.63 0.17
CA ILE A 1 7.60 -1.47 -0.10
C ILE A 1 6.79 -0.35 -0.72
N LYS A 2 6.08 -0.56 -1.85
CA LYS A 2 5.14 0.41 -2.48
C LYS A 2 4.29 1.20 -1.45
N LEU A 3 3.65 0.53 -0.49
CA LEU A 3 2.87 1.21 0.57
C LEU A 3 3.68 2.25 1.38
N ALA A 4 4.91 1.92 1.76
CA ALA A 4 5.77 2.84 2.52
C ALA A 4 6.25 4.02 1.64
N GLU A 5 6.49 3.78 0.36
CA GLU A 5 6.88 4.81 -0.60
C GLU A 5 5.72 5.79 -0.84
N GLU A 6 4.51 5.30 -1.08
CA GLU A 6 3.33 6.15 -1.26
C GLU A 6 3.04 6.98 -0.01
N ILE A 7 3.07 6.37 1.19
CA ILE A 7 2.94 7.14 2.45
C ILE A 7 4.05 8.19 2.57
N GLY A 8 5.27 7.87 2.17
CA GLY A 8 6.38 8.82 2.20
C GLY A 8 6.21 9.98 1.22
N ARG A 9 5.71 9.71 0.01
CA ARG A 9 5.39 10.74 -1.01
C ARG A 9 4.32 11.67 -0.50
N GLU A 10 3.20 11.13 -0.01
CA GLU A 10 2.08 11.91 0.51
C GLU A 10 2.46 12.74 1.74
N ARG A 11 3.37 12.24 2.58
CA ARG A 11 3.90 12.99 3.72
C ARG A 11 4.99 14.01 3.34
N GLY A 12 5.43 14.06 2.09
CA GLY A 12 6.49 14.97 1.62
C GLY A 12 7.84 14.73 2.29
N ILE A 13 8.17 13.48 2.67
CA ILE A 13 9.43 13.15 3.35
C ILE A 13 10.43 12.46 2.40
N PRO A 14 11.75 12.59 2.63
CA PRO A 14 12.74 11.97 1.75
C PRO A 14 12.75 10.44 1.90
N LEU A 15 12.32 9.73 0.85
CA LEU A 15 12.11 8.28 0.88
C LEU A 15 13.37 7.49 1.27
N GLU A 16 14.52 7.86 0.72
CA GLU A 16 15.80 7.16 0.93
C GLU A 16 16.26 7.16 2.39
N THR A 17 16.01 8.27 3.10
CA THR A 17 16.44 8.41 4.51
C THR A 17 15.35 8.05 5.50
N SER A 18 14.08 8.10 5.08
CA SER A 18 12.94 7.90 5.98
C SER A 18 12.45 6.45 6.01
N ILE A 19 12.66 5.66 4.96
CA ILE A 19 12.24 4.25 4.93
C ILE A 19 13.34 3.35 5.53
N LEU A 20 13.00 2.63 6.60
CA LEU A 20 13.90 1.73 7.32
C LEU A 20 13.41 0.29 7.24
N PHE A 21 14.30 -0.68 7.05
CA PHE A 21 13.92 -2.10 6.90
C PHE A 21 14.16 -2.96 8.14
N SER A 22 14.76 -2.40 9.19
CA SER A 22 14.97 -3.12 10.45
C SER A 22 15.22 -2.16 11.60
N ARG A 23 15.06 -2.68 12.82
CA ARG A 23 15.54 -2.09 14.06
C ARG A 23 16.18 -3.19 14.90
N LYS A 24 17.23 -2.85 15.65
CA LYS A 24 17.95 -3.78 16.52
C LYS A 24 18.35 -3.07 17.81
N GLY A 25 18.13 -3.73 18.95
CA GLY A 25 18.49 -3.22 20.27
C GLY A 25 17.68 -1.99 20.69
N ILE A 26 18.23 -1.18 21.59
CA ILE A 26 17.63 0.08 22.03
C ILE A 26 17.79 1.11 20.92
N ASN A 27 16.74 1.32 20.14
CA ASN A 27 16.73 2.24 19.01
C ASN A 27 15.40 3.02 18.99
N PRO A 28 15.30 4.14 19.72
CA PRO A 28 14.12 5.00 19.73
C PRO A 28 13.77 5.49 18.33
N ARG A 29 12.47 5.55 18.03
CA ARG A 29 11.96 6.03 16.76
C ARG A 29 12.23 7.53 16.61
N LYS A 30 12.77 7.95 15.46
CA LYS A 30 12.86 9.36 15.08
C LYS A 30 11.61 9.78 14.33
N HIS A 31 11.29 11.07 14.43
CA HIS A 31 10.17 11.64 13.69
C HIS A 31 10.36 11.44 12.17
N GLY A 32 9.27 11.14 11.47
CA GLY A 32 9.30 10.90 10.01
C GLY A 32 9.73 9.50 9.58
N GLU A 33 10.26 8.64 10.45
CA GLU A 33 10.66 7.29 10.05
C GLU A 33 9.46 6.42 9.63
N ILE A 34 9.58 5.66 8.55
CA ILE A 34 8.63 4.62 8.13
C ILE A 34 9.37 3.29 8.17
N THR A 35 9.09 2.46 9.17
CA THR A 35 9.79 1.18 9.33
C THR A 35 8.96 0.06 8.70
N VAL A 36 9.56 -0.66 7.76
CA VAL A 36 8.98 -1.81 7.08
C VAL A 36 9.51 -3.08 7.72
N HIS A 37 8.60 -3.96 8.13
CA HIS A 37 8.93 -5.27 8.66
C HIS A 37 8.44 -6.36 7.71
N ALA A 38 9.24 -7.42 7.58
CA ALA A 38 8.98 -8.55 6.69
C ALA A 38 8.93 -9.84 7.49
N ILE A 39 7.73 -10.35 7.73
CA ILE A 39 7.51 -11.63 8.42
C ILE A 39 7.43 -12.74 7.36
N ARG A 40 7.96 -13.93 7.68
CA ARG A 40 7.91 -15.12 6.83
C ARG A 40 7.42 -16.30 7.66
N GLY A 41 6.36 -16.96 7.18
CA GLY A 41 5.77 -18.14 7.80
C GLY A 41 5.08 -18.98 6.74
N GLY A 42 5.14 -20.31 6.88
CA GLY A 42 4.50 -21.24 5.95
C GLY A 42 2.98 -21.05 5.91
N GLY A 43 2.37 -21.31 4.76
CA GLY A 43 0.91 -21.22 4.56
C GLY A 43 0.36 -19.80 4.38
N VAL A 44 1.14 -18.75 4.65
CA VAL A 44 0.73 -17.36 4.43
C VAL A 44 0.91 -16.99 2.96
N ILE A 45 -0.19 -16.67 2.27
CA ILE A 45 -0.15 -16.22 0.86
C ILE A 45 0.41 -14.81 0.76
N GLY A 46 -0.10 -13.89 1.57
CA GLY A 46 0.36 -12.50 1.61
C GLY A 46 -0.49 -11.67 2.57
N VAL A 47 0.19 -10.97 3.47
CA VAL A 47 -0.43 -9.98 4.37
C VAL A 47 0.40 -8.71 4.31
N HIS A 48 -0.26 -7.59 4.06
CA HIS A 48 0.32 -6.26 4.13
C HIS A 48 -0.51 -5.43 5.08
N GLU A 49 0.12 -4.92 6.14
CA GLU A 49 -0.54 -4.07 7.13
C GLU A 49 0.24 -2.76 7.27
N VAL A 50 -0.49 -1.65 7.21
CA VAL A 50 -0.01 -0.32 7.58
C VAL A 50 -0.64 0.04 8.90
N MET A 51 0.16 0.50 9.86
CA MET A 51 -0.31 0.94 11.16
C MET A 51 0.02 2.42 11.35
N PHE A 52 -0.99 3.20 11.68
CA PHE A 52 -0.90 4.57 12.16
C PHE A 52 -1.16 4.55 13.66
N MET A 53 -0.23 5.06 14.46
CA MET A 53 -0.27 4.94 15.92
C MET A 53 0.06 6.28 16.55
N SER A 54 -0.75 6.69 17.53
CA SER A 54 -0.48 7.80 18.44
C SER A 54 -0.31 7.26 19.87
N GLU A 55 -0.30 8.14 20.88
CA GLU A 55 -0.17 7.72 22.28
C GLU A 55 -1.34 6.85 22.75
N ASN A 56 -2.56 7.12 22.24
CA ASN A 56 -3.79 6.54 22.79
C ASN A 56 -4.63 5.75 21.78
N GLU A 57 -4.23 5.74 20.50
CA GLU A 57 -5.00 5.06 19.46
C GLU A 57 -4.12 4.47 18.37
N LYS A 58 -4.74 3.54 17.64
CA LYS A 58 -4.15 2.89 16.48
C LYS A 58 -5.22 2.69 15.42
N ILE A 59 -4.90 3.11 14.21
CA ILE A 59 -5.64 2.77 13.00
C ILE A 59 -4.76 1.88 12.14
N SER A 60 -5.31 0.76 11.65
CA SER A 60 -4.59 -0.10 10.73
C SER A 60 -5.39 -0.39 9.47
N VAL A 61 -4.66 -0.43 8.36
CA VAL A 61 -5.17 -0.82 7.04
C VAL A 61 -4.46 -2.11 6.67
N LYS A 62 -5.23 -3.20 6.58
CA LYS A 62 -4.71 -4.54 6.36
C LYS A 62 -5.32 -5.14 5.09
N HIS A 63 -4.45 -5.52 4.15
CA HIS A 63 -4.80 -6.40 3.05
C HIS A 63 -4.27 -7.80 3.34
N GLU A 64 -5.16 -8.76 3.40
CA GLU A 64 -4.86 -10.18 3.56
C GLU A 64 -5.43 -10.96 2.38
N SER A 65 -4.55 -11.66 1.67
CA SER A 65 -4.97 -12.54 0.58
C SER A 65 -5.22 -13.94 1.12
N ILE A 66 -6.48 -14.37 1.08
CA ILE A 66 -6.89 -15.73 1.50
C ILE A 66 -6.49 -16.76 0.44
N ASN A 67 -6.48 -16.36 -0.83
CA ASN A 67 -6.13 -17.19 -1.99
C ASN A 67 -5.45 -16.34 -3.07
N ARG A 68 -4.57 -16.94 -3.88
CA ARG A 68 -3.94 -16.28 -5.03
C ARG A 68 -4.92 -15.94 -6.16
N ASN A 69 -6.12 -16.54 -6.17
CA ASN A 69 -7.17 -16.19 -7.12
C ASN A 69 -7.57 -14.71 -7.07
N ALA A 70 -7.37 -14.02 -5.94
CA ALA A 70 -7.56 -12.57 -5.84
C ALA A 70 -6.79 -11.77 -6.91
N PHE A 71 -5.62 -12.27 -7.33
CA PHE A 71 -4.84 -11.65 -8.41
C PHE A 71 -5.36 -12.03 -9.80
N ALA A 72 -5.90 -13.24 -9.96
CA ALA A 72 -6.50 -13.69 -11.21
C ALA A 72 -7.79 -12.92 -11.52
N ASP A 73 -8.61 -12.67 -10.50
CA ASP A 73 -9.86 -11.91 -10.64
C ASP A 73 -9.57 -10.46 -11.11
N CYS A 74 -8.50 -9.85 -10.60
CA CYS A 74 -8.00 -8.56 -11.07
C CYS A 74 -7.53 -8.63 -12.53
N LEU A 75 -6.75 -9.65 -12.89
CA LEU A 75 -6.24 -9.82 -14.25
C LEU A 75 -7.37 -9.96 -15.29
N ILE A 76 -8.46 -10.64 -14.95
CA ILE A 76 -9.63 -10.77 -15.85
C ILE A 76 -10.20 -9.39 -16.19
N GLN A 77 -10.34 -8.50 -15.21
CA GLN A 77 -10.81 -7.13 -15.43
C GLN A 77 -9.84 -6.34 -16.33
N VAL A 78 -8.53 -6.47 -16.09
CA VAL A 78 -7.50 -5.84 -16.92
C VAL A 78 -7.53 -6.35 -18.36
N ILE A 79 -7.77 -7.65 -18.58
CA ILE A 79 -7.91 -8.21 -19.94
C ILE A 79 -9.12 -7.62 -20.66
N HIS A 80 -10.26 -7.49 -19.96
CA HIS A 80 -11.43 -6.82 -20.53
C HIS A 80 -11.14 -5.38 -20.91
N PHE A 81 -10.41 -4.64 -20.07
CA PHE A 81 -9.96 -3.29 -20.39
C PHE A 81 -9.08 -3.27 -21.65
N ILE A 82 -8.02 -4.08 -21.71
CA ILE A 82 -7.07 -4.11 -22.84
C ILE A 82 -7.76 -4.42 -24.18
N ASN A 83 -8.72 -5.35 -24.20
CA ASN A 83 -9.43 -5.72 -25.43
C ASN A 83 -10.24 -4.57 -26.07
N HIS A 84 -10.52 -3.50 -25.32
CA HIS A 84 -11.29 -2.35 -25.79
C HIS A 84 -10.44 -1.07 -25.95
N HIS A 85 -9.12 -1.15 -25.76
CA HIS A 85 -8.21 -0.01 -25.82
C HIS A 85 -7.12 -0.19 -26.88
N PRO A 86 -6.66 0.90 -27.53
CA PRO A 86 -5.59 0.82 -28.52
C PRO A 86 -4.26 0.39 -27.88
N PRO A 87 -3.28 -0.09 -28.68
CA PRO A 87 -1.95 -0.41 -28.17
C PRO A 87 -1.31 0.78 -27.45
N GLY A 88 -0.79 0.55 -26.24
CA GLY A 88 -0.23 1.59 -25.39
C GLY A 88 0.30 1.02 -24.08
N PHE A 89 0.85 1.90 -23.24
CA PHE A 89 1.20 1.58 -21.86
C PHE A 89 0.06 1.98 -20.95
N TYR A 90 -0.42 1.02 -20.16
CA TYR A 90 -1.49 1.22 -19.18
C TYR A 90 -1.05 0.70 -17.82
N THR A 91 -1.51 1.37 -16.78
CA THR A 91 -1.40 0.96 -15.39
C THR A 91 -2.61 0.11 -14.98
N VAL A 92 -2.47 -0.64 -13.89
CA VAL A 92 -3.60 -1.39 -13.33
C VAL A 92 -4.65 -0.43 -12.78
N GLU A 93 -4.19 0.70 -12.24
CA GLU A 93 -5.03 1.78 -11.73
C GLU A 93 -5.93 2.36 -12.83
N GLU A 94 -5.39 2.63 -14.04
CA GLU A 94 -6.20 3.04 -15.20
C GLU A 94 -7.16 1.93 -15.65
N ALA A 95 -6.69 0.67 -15.70
CA ALA A 95 -7.50 -0.45 -16.13
C ALA A 95 -8.70 -0.76 -15.20
N LEU A 96 -8.56 -0.41 -13.92
CA LEU A 96 -9.59 -0.59 -12.89
C LEU A 96 -10.36 0.71 -12.59
N ASN A 97 -10.14 1.78 -13.36
CA ASN A 97 -10.76 3.08 -13.17
C ASN A 97 -10.58 3.64 -11.75
N LEU A 98 -9.38 3.49 -11.18
CA LEU A 98 -9.08 3.90 -9.81
C LEU A 98 -8.62 5.36 -9.67
N ALA A 99 -8.36 6.05 -10.79
CA ALA A 99 -7.96 7.46 -10.80
C ALA A 99 -9.06 8.38 -10.23
N ASP A 100 -10.33 8.02 -10.42
CA ASP A 100 -11.50 8.83 -10.04
C ASP A 100 -11.75 8.87 -8.51
N PHE A 101 -11.15 7.97 -7.73
CA PHE A 101 -11.31 7.97 -6.28
C PHE A 101 -10.59 9.14 -5.59
N ALA A 102 -9.62 9.76 -6.27
CA ALA A 102 -8.91 10.94 -5.75
C ALA A 102 -9.69 12.26 -5.99
N GLU A 103 -10.63 12.28 -6.95
CA GLU A 103 -11.46 13.46 -7.26
C GLU A 103 -12.80 13.46 -6.52
N GLN A 104 -13.19 12.32 -5.94
CA GLN A 104 -14.30 12.28 -5.00
C GLN A 104 -13.77 12.76 -3.64
N ASP A 105 -14.30 13.87 -3.13
CA ASP A 105 -14.08 14.42 -1.77
C ASP A 105 -14.54 13.45 -0.66
N ASN A 106 -14.11 12.18 -0.72
CA ASN A 106 -14.22 11.22 0.34
C ASN A 106 -13.00 11.37 1.23
N VAL A 107 -12.90 12.55 1.85
CA VAL A 107 -12.05 12.77 3.00
C VAL A 107 -12.54 11.81 4.08
N ILE A 108 -11.78 10.75 4.34
CA ILE A 108 -11.91 10.07 5.62
C ILE A 108 -11.30 11.05 6.62
N ASP A 109 -12.15 11.92 7.18
CA ASP A 109 -11.83 12.76 8.33
C ASP A 109 -11.56 11.82 9.52
N ILE A 110 -10.31 11.39 9.61
CA ILE A 110 -9.77 10.82 10.84
C ILE A 110 -9.41 12.04 11.69
N VAL A 111 -10.33 12.37 12.59
CA VAL A 111 -10.16 13.35 13.68
C VAL A 111 -8.84 13.17 14.40
#